data_AF-A0AA43HR86-F1
#
_entry.id   AF-A0AA43HR86-F1
#
_cell.length_a   1.000
_cell.length_b   1.000
_cell.length_c   1.000
_cell.angle_alpha   90.00
_cell.angle_beta   90.00
_cell.angle_gamma   90.00
#
_symmetry.space_group_name_H-M   'P 1'
#
loop_
_entity.id
_entity.type
_entity.pdbx_description
1 polymer ?
#
loop_
_entity_poly.entity_id
_entity_poly.type
_entity_poly.pdbx_seq_one_letter_code
_entity_poly.pdbx_strand_id
1 'polypeptide(L)'
;MSEEIFLMKGNEAIAHAAIRYGTDGYFGYPITPQSEIMETLMSEAPWKTTGMVVLQAESETASINMVYGGAGCGKAVMTSSSSPGMSLMLEGVSYIAAGELPCLLVNVMRGGPGLGTIQPSQADYFQAVKGGGHGDYKLITLAPSSVQEMADFVTLGFDLAFKYQTPAMILTDGVIGQMMEKVTLPAYKRRRTEKEIREQCPWATLGKPEGHKPNIITTLELDSYKMEVNNLRLQAKYKLIEKELCLYQEVNCEDADYIFVAFGSAARICQKAMELARAQGVKVGLIRPITLWPFPSAIINKYADKVKGILTVEMNAGQMVEDVRLAVNGKVKVEHFGRLGGIVPTPSEVVDALEYKFGL
;
A
#
# COMPACT_ATOMS: atom_id res chain seq x y z
N MET A 1 -18.74 22.83 13.95
CA MET A 1 -17.53 22.63 14.75
C MET A 1 -16.36 22.70 13.79
N SER A 2 -15.36 23.55 14.05
CA SER A 2 -14.14 23.59 13.22
C SER A 2 -13.48 22.22 13.23
N GLU A 3 -13.06 21.72 12.06
CA GLU A 3 -12.28 20.48 11.98
C GLU A 3 -11.02 20.59 12.85
N GLU A 4 -10.79 19.60 13.70
CA GLU A 4 -9.64 19.56 14.59
C GLU A 4 -8.42 19.10 13.78
N ILE A 5 -7.44 20.00 13.63
CA ILE A 5 -6.22 19.77 12.85
C ILE A 5 -5.07 19.49 13.80
N PHE A 6 -4.36 18.39 13.56
CA PHE A 6 -3.19 17.98 14.35
C PHE A 6 -1.92 18.12 13.53
N LEU A 7 -0.77 18.27 14.20
CA LEU A 7 0.55 18.18 13.58
C LEU A 7 1.21 16.88 14.08
N MET A 8 1.47 15.93 13.19
CA MET A 8 1.99 14.61 13.56
C MET A 8 2.80 14.00 12.42
N LYS A 9 3.61 12.98 12.76
CA LYS A 9 4.33 12.17 11.78
C LYS A 9 3.41 11.22 11.02
N GLY A 10 3.84 10.75 9.84
CA GLY A 10 3.11 9.76 9.04
C GLY A 10 2.80 8.47 9.81
N ASN A 11 3.78 7.95 10.54
CA ASN A 11 3.61 6.75 11.35
C ASN A 11 2.59 6.94 12.50
N GLU A 12 2.65 8.08 13.18
CA GLU A 12 1.70 8.45 14.24
C GLU A 12 0.27 8.56 13.67
N ALA A 13 0.14 9.15 12.48
CA ALA A 13 -1.13 9.30 11.78
C ALA A 13 -1.80 7.95 11.47
N ILE A 14 -1.03 6.94 11.05
CA ILE A 14 -1.54 5.57 10.88
C ILE A 14 -2.08 5.02 12.19
N ALA A 15 -1.32 5.15 13.29
CA ALA A 15 -1.73 4.62 14.59
C ALA A 15 -3.04 5.25 15.08
N HIS A 16 -3.15 6.58 15.04
CA HIS A 16 -4.37 7.29 15.43
C HIS A 16 -5.55 6.97 14.51
N ALA A 17 -5.33 6.85 13.20
CA ALA A 17 -6.37 6.47 12.26
C ALA A 17 -6.86 5.03 12.50
N ALA A 18 -5.99 4.09 12.87
CA ALA A 18 -6.38 2.72 13.20
C ALA A 18 -7.25 2.65 14.46
N ILE A 19 -6.87 3.39 15.52
CA ILE A 19 -7.69 3.50 16.73
C ILE A 19 -9.08 4.03 16.37
N ARG A 20 -9.14 5.09 15.56
CA ARG A 20 -10.39 5.75 15.14
C ARG A 20 -11.22 4.94 14.15
N TYR A 21 -10.61 4.08 13.34
CA TYR A 21 -11.33 3.16 12.45
C TYR A 21 -12.09 2.08 13.24
N GLY A 22 -11.69 1.80 14.48
CA GLY A 22 -12.19 0.68 15.25
C GLY A 22 -11.47 -0.62 14.90
N THR A 23 -10.15 -0.56 14.68
CA THR A 23 -9.31 -1.75 14.53
C THR A 23 -9.42 -2.63 15.79
N ASP A 24 -9.62 -3.92 15.59
CA ASP A 24 -9.75 -4.92 16.65
C ASP A 24 -8.39 -5.33 17.23
N GLY A 25 -7.36 -5.42 16.39
CA GLY A 25 -6.04 -5.90 16.79
C GLY A 25 -4.91 -5.38 15.90
N TYR A 26 -3.80 -5.03 16.55
CA TYR A 26 -2.50 -4.83 15.95
C TYR A 26 -1.53 -5.87 16.51
N PHE A 27 -0.85 -6.56 15.61
CA PHE A 27 0.24 -7.49 15.91
C PHE A 27 1.46 -6.97 15.17
N GLY A 28 2.63 -6.90 15.81
CA GLY A 28 3.81 -6.37 15.14
C GLY A 28 5.13 -6.75 15.81
N TYR A 29 6.21 -6.68 15.04
CA TYR A 29 7.57 -6.84 15.54
C TYR A 29 8.35 -5.53 15.31
N PRO A 30 9.11 -5.00 16.28
CA PRO A 30 9.83 -3.74 16.11
C PRO A 30 10.85 -3.81 14.97
N ILE A 31 10.76 -2.88 14.02
CA ILE A 31 11.75 -2.69 12.96
C ILE A 31 11.74 -1.23 12.49
N THR A 32 12.90 -0.57 12.42
CA THR A 32 13.00 0.80 11.88
C THR A 32 12.70 0.77 10.37
N PRO A 33 11.95 1.74 9.81
CA PRO A 33 11.42 2.97 10.43
C PRO A 33 9.93 2.89 10.81
N GLN A 34 9.34 1.71 10.95
CA GLN A 34 7.90 1.58 11.27
C GLN A 34 7.59 1.59 12.77
N SER A 35 8.56 1.26 13.64
CA SER A 35 8.33 1.04 15.08
C SER A 35 7.48 2.10 15.79
N GLU A 36 7.55 3.35 15.34
CA GLU A 36 6.73 4.46 15.86
C GLU A 36 5.22 4.17 15.80
N ILE A 37 4.73 3.39 14.82
CA ILE A 37 3.31 2.99 14.77
C ILE A 37 2.95 2.22 16.05
N MET A 38 3.76 1.23 16.42
CA MET A 38 3.54 0.44 17.63
C MET A 38 3.78 1.26 18.90
N GLU A 39 4.80 2.10 18.92
CA GLU A 39 5.11 2.99 20.05
C GLU A 39 3.95 3.96 20.33
N THR A 40 3.37 4.57 19.29
CA THR A 40 2.18 5.41 19.40
C THR A 40 0.99 4.60 19.91
N LEU A 41 0.71 3.41 19.35
CA LEU A 41 -0.36 2.55 19.86
C LEU A 41 -0.16 2.18 21.34
N MET A 42 1.07 1.91 21.77
CA MET A 42 1.37 1.62 23.18
C MET A 42 1.16 2.84 24.08
N SER A 43 1.56 4.03 23.63
CA SER A 43 1.36 5.29 24.36
C SER A 43 -0.12 5.64 24.50
N GLU A 44 -0.91 5.48 23.43
CA GLU A 44 -2.35 5.77 23.41
C GLU A 44 -3.18 4.74 24.22
N ALA A 45 -2.59 3.57 24.50
CA ALA A 45 -3.21 2.49 25.27
C ALA A 45 -4.66 2.15 24.85
N PRO A 46 -4.94 1.90 23.55
CA PRO A 46 -6.30 1.79 23.03
C PRO A 46 -7.06 0.59 23.59
N TRP A 47 -6.38 -0.40 24.18
CA TRP A 47 -7.01 -1.48 24.94
C TRP A 47 -7.84 -0.97 26.14
N LYS A 48 -7.57 0.25 26.64
CA LYS A 48 -8.35 0.91 27.70
C LYS A 48 -9.55 1.72 27.18
N THR A 49 -9.61 2.02 25.88
CA THR A 49 -10.62 2.90 25.28
C THR A 49 -11.48 2.17 24.24
N THR A 50 -10.90 1.81 23.09
CA THR A 50 -11.59 1.03 22.05
C THR A 50 -11.67 -0.45 22.43
N GLY A 51 -10.73 -0.92 23.25
CA GLY A 51 -10.47 -2.32 23.56
C GLY A 51 -9.67 -3.05 22.47
N MET A 52 -9.03 -2.30 21.56
CA MET A 52 -8.09 -2.83 20.56
C MET A 52 -6.96 -3.62 21.26
N VAL A 53 -6.65 -4.80 20.74
CA VAL A 53 -5.49 -5.56 21.19
C VAL A 53 -4.24 -4.99 20.51
N VAL A 54 -3.21 -4.68 21.28
CA VAL A 54 -1.90 -4.28 20.75
C VAL A 54 -0.88 -5.24 21.31
N LEU A 55 -0.24 -6.02 20.45
CA LEU A 55 0.70 -7.06 20.88
C LEU A 55 1.99 -7.01 20.08
N GLN A 56 3.10 -6.94 20.80
CA GLN A 56 4.43 -7.13 20.26
C GLN A 56 4.68 -8.65 20.12
N ALA A 57 4.76 -9.13 18.89
CA ALA A 57 5.09 -10.52 18.59
C ALA A 57 6.60 -10.77 18.74
N GLU A 58 7.01 -12.04 18.70
CA GLU A 58 8.41 -12.46 18.76
C GLU A 58 9.13 -12.37 17.40
N SER A 59 8.39 -12.30 16.30
CA SER A 59 8.90 -12.17 14.93
C SER A 59 7.80 -11.69 13.98
N GLU A 60 8.18 -11.24 12.79
CA GLU A 60 7.24 -10.92 11.72
C GLU A 60 6.42 -12.14 11.26
N THR A 61 7.02 -13.33 11.26
CA THR A 61 6.32 -14.59 10.95
C THR A 61 5.23 -14.89 11.98
N ALA A 62 5.49 -14.67 13.27
CA ALA A 62 4.46 -14.79 14.30
C ALA A 62 3.37 -13.72 14.14
N SER A 63 3.77 -12.47 13.89
CA SER A 63 2.85 -11.35 13.69
C SER A 63 1.84 -11.61 12.57
N ILE A 64 2.30 -12.01 11.38
CA ILE A 64 1.40 -12.24 10.24
C ILE A 64 0.45 -13.43 10.48
N ASN A 65 0.88 -14.45 11.23
CA ASN A 65 0.02 -15.58 11.58
C ASN A 65 -1.03 -15.20 12.64
N MET A 66 -0.71 -14.27 13.55
CA MET A 66 -1.71 -13.67 14.44
C MET A 66 -2.74 -12.84 13.65
N VAL A 67 -2.28 -12.09 12.63
CA VAL A 67 -3.17 -11.39 11.68
C VAL A 67 -4.07 -12.40 10.95
N TYR A 68 -3.54 -13.52 10.45
CA TYR A 68 -4.35 -14.57 9.81
C TYR A 68 -5.46 -15.08 10.74
N GLY A 69 -5.13 -15.39 12.01
CA GLY A 69 -6.12 -15.85 13.00
C GLY A 69 -7.16 -14.78 13.35
N GLY A 70 -6.74 -13.53 13.51
CA GLY A 70 -7.63 -12.40 13.77
C GLY A 70 -8.58 -12.14 12.60
N ALA A 71 -8.05 -12.09 11.38
CA ALA A 71 -8.81 -11.88 10.16
C ALA A 71 -9.80 -13.03 9.91
N GLY A 72 -9.41 -14.28 10.23
CA GLY A 72 -10.29 -15.46 10.21
C GLY A 72 -11.52 -15.32 11.12
N CYS A 73 -11.42 -14.54 12.20
CA CYS A 73 -12.54 -14.19 13.07
C CYS A 73 -13.41 -13.04 12.51
N GLY A 74 -13.18 -12.60 11.27
CA GLY A 74 -13.86 -11.44 10.66
C GLY A 74 -13.46 -10.09 11.27
N LYS A 75 -12.45 -10.07 12.16
CA LYS A 75 -12.00 -8.89 12.90
C LYS A 75 -11.15 -7.99 12.01
N ALA A 76 -11.24 -6.67 12.23
CA ALA A 76 -10.38 -5.71 11.53
C ALA A 76 -9.00 -5.73 12.19
N VAL A 77 -8.04 -6.45 11.60
CA VAL A 77 -6.70 -6.60 12.16
C VAL A 77 -5.63 -6.11 11.20
N MET A 78 -4.51 -5.66 11.77
CA MET A 78 -3.40 -5.13 11.00
C MET A 78 -2.04 -5.51 11.59
N THR A 79 -1.01 -5.36 10.76
CA THR A 79 0.40 -5.36 11.15
C THR A 79 1.14 -4.28 10.38
N SER A 80 2.25 -3.79 10.91
CA SER A 80 3.22 -3.00 10.17
C SER A 80 4.61 -3.63 10.21
N SER A 81 5.39 -3.42 9.16
CA SER A 81 6.77 -3.86 9.05
C SER A 81 7.57 -2.95 8.09
N SER A 82 8.79 -3.34 7.81
CA SER A 82 9.65 -2.75 6.79
C SER A 82 10.21 -3.87 5.91
N SER A 83 10.91 -3.52 4.82
CA SER A 83 11.35 -4.38 3.73
C SER A 83 11.78 -5.82 4.13
N PRO A 84 12.70 -6.02 5.11
CA PRO A 84 13.11 -7.36 5.52
C PRO A 84 12.00 -8.13 6.22
N GLY A 85 11.29 -7.47 7.14
CA GLY A 85 10.21 -8.07 7.89
C GLY A 85 9.02 -8.43 7.00
N MET A 86 8.71 -7.61 5.99
CA MET A 86 7.74 -7.97 4.96
C MET A 86 8.14 -9.26 4.24
N SER A 87 9.43 -9.45 3.90
CA SER A 87 9.91 -10.70 3.30
C SER A 87 9.60 -11.92 4.17
N LEU A 88 9.74 -11.81 5.50
CA LEU A 88 9.42 -12.87 6.45
C LEU A 88 7.90 -13.14 6.58
N MET A 89 7.06 -12.16 6.22
CA MET A 89 5.60 -12.29 6.27
C MET A 89 4.99 -12.91 5.01
N LEU A 90 5.73 -12.97 3.89
CA LEU A 90 5.13 -13.23 2.57
C LEU A 90 4.46 -14.60 2.43
N GLU A 91 4.92 -15.62 3.16
CA GLU A 91 4.19 -16.88 3.28
C GLU A 91 2.79 -16.65 3.88
N GLY A 92 2.72 -15.99 5.03
CA GLY A 92 1.45 -15.66 5.70
C GLY A 92 0.57 -14.73 4.85
N VAL A 93 1.14 -13.76 4.13
CA VAL A 93 0.38 -12.90 3.20
C VAL A 93 -0.27 -13.73 2.09
N SER A 94 0.45 -14.70 1.52
CA SER A 94 -0.12 -15.61 0.51
C SER A 94 -1.27 -16.46 1.08
N TYR A 95 -1.15 -16.93 2.32
CA TYR A 95 -2.23 -17.66 2.99
C TYR A 95 -3.45 -16.78 3.28
N ILE A 96 -3.26 -15.54 3.72
CA ILE A 96 -4.36 -14.59 3.95
C ILE A 96 -5.10 -14.31 2.63
N ALA A 97 -4.38 -14.11 1.52
CA ALA A 97 -4.98 -13.88 0.22
C ALA A 97 -5.77 -15.11 -0.29
N ALA A 98 -5.20 -16.31 -0.16
CA ALA A 98 -5.85 -17.57 -0.54
C ALA A 98 -7.06 -17.90 0.35
N GLY A 99 -6.99 -17.57 1.64
CA GLY A 99 -8.10 -17.68 2.60
C GLY A 99 -9.16 -16.60 2.45
N GLU A 100 -8.96 -15.64 1.55
CA GLU A 100 -9.88 -14.53 1.26
C GLU A 100 -10.18 -13.69 2.52
N LEU A 101 -9.14 -13.44 3.31
CA LEU A 101 -9.24 -12.80 4.61
C LEU A 101 -8.91 -11.30 4.51
N PRO A 102 -9.78 -10.41 5.05
CA PRO A 102 -9.52 -8.97 5.09
C PRO A 102 -8.56 -8.60 6.21
N CYS A 103 -7.45 -7.96 5.87
CA CYS A 103 -6.55 -7.31 6.82
C CYS A 103 -5.83 -6.13 6.18
N LEU A 104 -5.23 -5.27 7.02
CA LEU A 104 -4.40 -4.16 6.58
C LEU A 104 -2.93 -4.43 6.90
N LEU A 105 -2.08 -4.31 5.90
CA LEU A 105 -0.63 -4.38 6.02
C LEU A 105 -0.05 -2.99 5.81
N VAL A 106 0.98 -2.63 6.57
CA VAL A 106 1.73 -1.38 6.33
C VAL A 106 3.19 -1.73 6.14
N ASN A 107 3.73 -1.44 4.96
CA ASN A 107 5.16 -1.56 4.69
C ASN A 107 5.78 -0.17 4.60
N VAL A 108 6.61 0.19 5.59
CA VAL A 108 7.41 1.42 5.56
C VAL A 108 8.78 1.09 5.02
N MET A 109 8.96 1.31 3.72
CA MET A 109 10.14 0.90 2.96
C MET A 109 11.41 1.63 3.40
N ARG A 110 12.52 0.89 3.41
CA ARG A 110 13.87 1.41 3.68
C ARG A 110 14.88 0.81 2.71
N GLY A 111 16.07 1.40 2.62
CA GLY A 111 17.09 1.00 1.64
C GLY A 111 17.56 -0.44 1.85
N GLY A 112 17.48 -1.26 0.80
CA GLY A 112 18.04 -2.62 0.72
C GLY A 112 19.03 -2.78 -0.45
N PRO A 113 19.36 -4.01 -0.89
CA PRO A 113 18.87 -5.31 -0.40
C PRO A 113 19.54 -5.77 0.91
N GLY A 114 19.14 -6.94 1.42
CA GLY A 114 19.67 -7.50 2.68
C GLY A 114 19.15 -6.74 3.90
N LEU A 115 19.97 -6.63 4.95
CA LEU A 115 19.61 -5.80 6.12
C LEU A 115 19.45 -4.32 5.73
N GLY A 116 20.29 -3.88 4.80
CA GLY A 116 20.21 -2.58 4.18
C GLY A 116 20.56 -1.42 5.13
N THR A 117 19.87 -0.30 4.95
CA THR A 117 19.99 0.94 5.73
C THR A 117 18.62 1.36 6.26
N ILE A 118 18.60 2.27 7.23
CA ILE A 118 17.36 2.87 7.76
C ILE A 118 16.84 4.03 6.88
N GLN A 119 17.63 4.47 5.90
CA GLN A 119 17.27 5.55 4.99
C GLN A 119 16.11 5.13 4.05
N PRO A 120 15.31 6.08 3.56
CA PRO A 120 14.11 5.79 2.76
C PRO A 120 14.42 5.11 1.42
N SER A 121 13.48 4.31 0.93
CA SER A 121 13.56 3.69 -0.40
C SER A 121 12.17 3.41 -0.96
N GLN A 122 12.12 3.10 -2.26
CA GLN A 122 10.93 2.59 -2.94
C GLN A 122 11.19 1.21 -3.59
N ALA A 123 12.18 0.47 -3.08
CA ALA A 123 12.67 -0.78 -3.68
C ALA A 123 11.84 -2.02 -3.34
N ASP A 124 10.71 -1.88 -2.64
CA ASP A 124 9.80 -2.99 -2.34
C ASP A 124 8.59 -3.04 -3.31
N TYR A 125 8.58 -2.22 -4.36
CA TYR A 125 7.48 -2.17 -5.32
C TYR A 125 7.13 -3.56 -5.87
N PHE A 126 8.11 -4.31 -6.38
CA PHE A 126 7.90 -5.68 -6.85
C PHE A 126 7.41 -6.61 -5.74
N GLN A 127 8.01 -6.53 -4.55
CA GLN A 127 7.58 -7.32 -3.40
C GLN A 127 6.08 -7.12 -3.10
N ALA A 128 5.60 -5.88 -3.24
CA ALA A 128 4.21 -5.51 -2.99
C ALA A 128 3.26 -5.89 -4.14
N VAL A 129 3.61 -5.63 -5.41
CA VAL A 129 2.65 -5.73 -6.54
C VAL A 129 2.91 -6.87 -7.52
N LYS A 130 4.13 -7.40 -7.56
CA LYS A 130 4.49 -8.59 -8.35
C LYS A 130 4.53 -9.85 -7.47
N GLY A 131 4.68 -9.67 -6.17
CA GLY A 131 4.59 -10.70 -5.16
C GLY A 131 5.94 -11.06 -4.57
N GLY A 132 5.93 -12.16 -3.82
CA GLY A 132 7.09 -12.75 -3.16
C GLY A 132 6.67 -13.82 -2.14
N GLY A 133 5.37 -13.92 -1.84
CA GLY A 133 4.74 -15.19 -1.46
C GLY A 133 4.49 -16.06 -2.70
N HIS A 134 3.94 -17.26 -2.49
CA HIS A 134 3.69 -18.21 -3.58
C HIS A 134 2.24 -18.15 -4.10
N GLY A 135 2.04 -18.54 -5.36
CA GLY A 135 0.74 -18.60 -6.03
C GLY A 135 0.35 -17.32 -6.77
N ASP A 136 -0.68 -17.40 -7.61
CA ASP A 136 -1.16 -16.32 -8.47
C ASP A 136 -2.00 -15.27 -7.73
N TYR A 137 -1.60 -14.92 -6.49
CA TYR A 137 -2.32 -13.95 -5.66
C TYR A 137 -1.99 -12.52 -6.06
N LYS A 138 -2.90 -11.60 -5.70
CA LYS A 138 -2.70 -10.16 -5.82
C LYS A 138 -3.04 -9.47 -4.50
N LEU A 139 -2.41 -8.32 -4.29
CA LEU A 139 -2.51 -7.53 -3.06
C LEU A 139 -2.87 -6.09 -3.41
N ILE A 140 -4.02 -5.60 -2.94
CA ILE A 140 -4.40 -4.19 -3.10
C ILE A 140 -3.31 -3.35 -2.46
N THR A 141 -2.66 -2.48 -3.23
CA THR A 141 -1.49 -1.72 -2.76
C THR A 141 -1.73 -0.24 -2.96
N LEU A 142 -1.86 0.51 -1.85
CA LEU A 142 -2.02 1.96 -1.80
C LEU A 142 -0.69 2.65 -1.51
N ALA A 143 -0.38 3.73 -2.22
CA ALA A 143 0.87 4.47 -2.08
C ALA A 143 0.62 5.93 -1.66
N PRO A 144 0.63 6.24 -0.35
CA PRO A 144 0.40 7.60 0.12
C PRO A 144 1.59 8.51 -0.23
N SER A 145 1.32 9.74 -0.62
CA SER A 145 2.33 10.79 -0.81
C SER A 145 2.24 11.91 0.24
N SER A 146 1.46 11.76 1.29
CA SER A 146 1.33 12.74 2.38
C SER A 146 0.97 12.05 3.69
N VAL A 147 1.16 12.77 4.81
CA VAL A 147 0.75 12.30 6.14
C VAL A 147 -0.79 12.22 6.23
N GLN A 148 -1.51 13.10 5.52
CA GLN A 148 -2.97 13.01 5.42
C GLN A 148 -3.40 11.70 4.75
N GLU A 149 -2.78 11.34 3.61
CA GLU A 149 -3.08 10.08 2.94
C GLU A 149 -2.68 8.86 3.78
N MET A 150 -1.62 8.96 4.61
CA MET A 150 -1.27 7.91 5.57
C MET A 150 -2.42 7.63 6.55
N ALA A 151 -3.12 8.66 7.04
CA ALA A 151 -4.30 8.49 7.88
C ALA A 151 -5.51 7.97 7.08
N ASP A 152 -5.82 8.61 5.95
CA ASP A 152 -7.01 8.29 5.15
C ASP A 152 -6.95 6.85 4.60
N PHE A 153 -5.75 6.40 4.22
CA PHE A 153 -5.55 5.08 3.62
C PHE A 153 -5.70 3.93 4.62
N VAL A 154 -5.69 4.20 5.93
CA VAL A 154 -6.10 3.18 6.92
C VAL A 154 -7.57 2.82 6.73
N THR A 155 -8.44 3.83 6.64
CA THR A 155 -9.88 3.60 6.43
C THR A 155 -10.13 3.00 5.05
N LEU A 156 -9.55 3.61 4.00
CA LEU A 156 -9.71 3.10 2.64
C LEU A 156 -9.18 1.67 2.50
N GLY A 157 -8.01 1.37 3.07
CA GLY A 157 -7.39 0.05 3.01
C GLY A 157 -8.25 -1.03 3.66
N PHE A 158 -8.79 -0.78 4.85
CA PHE A 158 -9.72 -1.73 5.47
C PHE A 158 -11.03 -1.84 4.69
N ASP A 159 -11.63 -0.74 4.26
CA ASP A 159 -12.89 -0.76 3.49
C ASP A 159 -12.72 -1.58 2.19
N LEU A 160 -11.60 -1.42 1.49
CA LEU A 160 -11.25 -2.22 0.32
C LEU A 160 -11.01 -3.69 0.67
N ALA A 161 -10.28 -3.97 1.76
CA ALA A 161 -10.00 -5.32 2.20
C ALA A 161 -11.28 -6.10 2.52
N PHE A 162 -12.22 -5.47 3.25
CA PHE A 162 -13.53 -6.06 3.56
C PHE A 162 -14.42 -6.18 2.32
N LYS A 163 -14.47 -5.15 1.45
CA LYS A 163 -15.27 -5.18 0.23
C LYS A 163 -14.89 -6.35 -0.67
N TYR A 164 -13.60 -6.57 -0.86
CA TYR A 164 -13.08 -7.56 -1.82
C TYR A 164 -12.55 -8.84 -1.16
N GLN A 165 -12.67 -9.01 0.15
CA GLN A 165 -12.20 -10.20 0.87
C GLN A 165 -10.77 -10.59 0.47
N THR A 166 -9.86 -9.64 0.61
CA THR A 166 -8.45 -9.76 0.24
C THR A 166 -7.62 -8.84 1.13
N PRO A 167 -6.34 -9.12 1.39
CA PRO A 167 -5.50 -8.18 2.10
C PRO A 167 -5.31 -6.88 1.30
N ALA A 168 -5.15 -5.78 2.01
CA ALA A 168 -4.72 -4.49 1.46
C ALA A 168 -3.42 -4.03 2.14
N MET A 169 -2.59 -3.31 1.41
CA MET A 169 -1.31 -2.80 1.85
C MET A 169 -1.23 -1.29 1.66
N ILE A 170 -0.72 -0.59 2.66
CA ILE A 170 -0.18 0.75 2.53
C ILE A 170 1.33 0.60 2.32
N LEU A 171 1.81 0.91 1.12
CA LEU A 171 3.22 0.91 0.76
C LEU A 171 3.74 2.34 0.80
N THR A 172 4.44 2.67 1.88
CA THR A 172 4.99 4.01 2.14
C THR A 172 6.50 3.92 2.32
N ASP A 173 7.18 5.05 2.47
CA ASP A 173 8.63 5.11 2.61
C ASP A 173 9.03 5.89 3.87
N GLY A 174 10.30 5.78 4.26
CA GLY A 174 10.84 6.50 5.41
C GLY A 174 10.70 8.03 5.35
N VAL A 175 10.52 8.65 4.17
CA VAL A 175 10.29 10.10 4.06
C VAL A 175 8.89 10.42 4.58
N ILE A 176 7.87 9.78 4.00
CA ILE A 176 6.47 10.03 4.39
C ILE A 176 6.19 9.54 5.81
N GLY A 177 6.78 8.42 6.23
CA GLY A 177 6.63 7.88 7.58
C GLY A 177 7.13 8.84 8.68
N GLN A 178 8.25 9.53 8.43
CA GLN A 178 8.91 10.38 9.42
C GLN A 178 8.58 11.87 9.30
N MET A 179 8.09 12.33 8.15
CA MET A 179 7.74 13.74 7.98
C MET A 179 6.53 14.13 8.84
N MET A 180 6.52 15.38 9.32
CA MET A 180 5.37 15.94 10.04
C MET A 180 4.58 16.88 9.14
N GLU A 181 3.26 16.70 9.10
CA GLU A 181 2.34 17.59 8.40
C GLU A 181 1.05 17.79 9.20
N LYS A 182 0.24 18.74 8.74
CA LYS A 182 -1.11 18.92 9.27
C LYS A 182 -1.99 17.75 8.82
N VAL A 183 -2.71 17.16 9.75
CA VAL A 183 -3.61 16.03 9.51
C VAL A 183 -4.96 16.30 10.17
N THR A 184 -6.02 16.07 9.42
CA THR A 184 -7.38 15.92 9.93
C THR A 184 -7.63 14.43 10.12
N LEU A 185 -7.80 13.99 11.38
CA LEU A 185 -8.03 12.59 11.67
C LEU A 185 -9.48 12.18 11.35
N PRO A 186 -9.71 10.91 10.93
CA PRO A 186 -11.05 10.44 10.64
C PRO A 186 -11.95 10.47 11.89
N ALA A 187 -13.26 10.53 11.65
CA ALA A 187 -14.25 10.42 12.72
C ALA A 187 -14.12 9.06 13.43
N TYR A 188 -14.36 9.06 14.75
CA TYR A 188 -14.28 7.85 15.54
C TYR A 188 -15.40 6.87 15.19
N LYS A 189 -15.04 5.63 14.87
CA LYS A 189 -15.94 4.50 14.63
C LYS A 189 -15.76 3.48 15.74
N ARG A 190 -16.88 2.97 16.28
CA ARG A 190 -16.81 1.86 17.23
C ARG A 190 -16.44 0.57 16.50
N ARG A 191 -15.84 -0.38 17.23
CA ARG A 191 -15.62 -1.74 16.74
C ARG A 191 -16.95 -2.44 16.44
N ARG A 192 -16.91 -3.36 15.48
CA ARG A 192 -18.04 -4.23 15.16
C ARG A 192 -18.27 -5.22 16.30
N THR A 193 -19.52 -5.35 16.69
CA THR A 193 -19.97 -6.37 17.65
C THR A 193 -19.89 -7.75 17.01
N GLU A 194 -19.87 -8.80 17.83
CA GLU A 194 -19.88 -10.17 17.30
C GLU A 194 -21.10 -10.45 16.40
N LYS A 195 -22.27 -9.91 16.77
CA LYS A 195 -23.49 -10.02 15.97
C LYS A 195 -23.29 -9.41 14.57
N GLU A 196 -22.76 -8.20 14.49
CA GLU A 196 -22.50 -7.54 13.20
C GLU A 196 -21.44 -8.29 12.38
N ILE A 197 -20.42 -8.86 13.02
CA ILE A 197 -19.43 -9.68 12.31
C ILE A 197 -20.09 -10.94 11.74
N ARG A 198 -20.97 -11.62 12.49
CA ARG A 198 -21.69 -12.79 11.97
C ARG A 198 -22.59 -12.44 10.78
N GLU A 199 -23.20 -11.26 10.78
CA GLU A 199 -24.04 -10.77 9.68
C GLU A 199 -23.21 -10.38 8.44
N GLN A 200 -22.12 -9.65 8.63
CA GLN A 200 -21.30 -9.10 7.53
C GLN A 200 -20.25 -10.09 7.01
N CYS A 201 -19.79 -11.01 7.86
CA CYS A 201 -18.75 -11.98 7.58
C CYS A 201 -19.24 -13.39 8.00
N PRO A 202 -20.22 -13.97 7.28
CA PRO A 202 -20.80 -15.26 7.66
C PRO A 202 -19.80 -16.43 7.67
N TRP A 203 -18.63 -16.25 7.03
CA TRP A 203 -17.50 -17.17 7.02
C TRP A 203 -16.61 -17.08 8.27
N ALA A 204 -16.79 -16.09 9.14
CA ALA A 204 -15.93 -15.85 10.31
C ALA A 204 -15.96 -17.01 11.32
N THR A 205 -14.81 -17.34 11.90
CA THR A 205 -14.64 -18.43 12.88
C THR A 205 -14.86 -17.97 14.32
N LEU A 206 -16.07 -17.50 14.65
CA LEU A 206 -16.44 -16.99 15.98
C LEU A 206 -17.01 -18.06 16.92
N GLY A 207 -16.55 -19.31 16.81
CA GLY A 207 -17.19 -20.45 17.46
C GLY A 207 -18.51 -20.87 16.78
N LYS A 208 -18.88 -22.14 16.97
CA LYS A 208 -20.01 -22.80 16.30
C LYS A 208 -21.33 -22.50 17.04
N PRO A 209 -22.28 -21.77 16.44
CA PRO A 209 -23.61 -21.64 17.00
C PRO A 209 -24.33 -22.99 17.03
N GLU A 210 -25.28 -23.14 17.95
CA GLU A 210 -26.15 -24.31 17.99
C GLU A 210 -26.86 -24.50 16.63
N GLY A 211 -26.96 -25.75 16.16
CA GLY A 211 -27.61 -26.08 14.88
C GLY A 211 -26.84 -25.75 13.59
N HIS A 212 -25.66 -25.11 13.66
CA HIS A 212 -24.88 -24.73 12.46
C HIS A 212 -23.70 -25.67 12.22
N LYS A 213 -23.18 -25.73 10.99
CA LYS A 213 -21.88 -26.39 10.72
C LYS A 213 -20.73 -25.45 11.14
N PRO A 214 -19.56 -25.99 11.54
CA PRO A 214 -18.40 -25.14 11.79
C PRO A 214 -17.93 -24.47 10.51
N ASN A 215 -17.55 -23.19 10.61
CA ASN A 215 -16.79 -22.51 9.56
C ASN A 215 -15.36 -23.02 9.57
N ILE A 216 -14.81 -23.34 8.40
CA ILE A 216 -13.45 -23.83 8.22
C ILE A 216 -12.76 -22.92 7.22
N ILE A 217 -11.64 -22.34 7.62
CA ILE A 217 -10.78 -21.53 6.77
C ILE A 217 -9.51 -22.34 6.55
N THR A 218 -9.36 -22.87 5.35
CA THR A 218 -8.21 -23.67 4.93
C THR A 218 -7.71 -23.18 3.58
N THR A 219 -6.40 -23.14 3.43
CA THR A 219 -5.69 -22.82 2.17
C THR A 219 -5.11 -24.06 1.51
N LEU A 220 -5.32 -25.23 2.10
CA LEU A 220 -4.91 -26.53 1.55
C LEU A 220 -6.04 -27.14 0.71
N GLU A 221 -5.73 -27.49 -0.53
CA GLU A 221 -6.56 -28.32 -1.40
C GLU A 221 -5.65 -29.31 -2.15
N LEU A 222 -5.87 -30.61 -1.93
CA LEU A 222 -5.01 -31.67 -2.49
C LEU A 222 -5.50 -32.14 -3.87
N ASP A 223 -6.78 -31.95 -4.17
CA ASP A 223 -7.36 -32.30 -5.46
C ASP A 223 -7.08 -31.18 -6.48
N SER A 224 -6.33 -31.49 -7.54
CA SER A 224 -5.92 -30.49 -8.51
C SER A 224 -7.10 -29.83 -9.24
N TYR A 225 -8.20 -30.54 -9.50
CA TYR A 225 -9.37 -29.96 -10.14
C TYR A 225 -10.09 -28.99 -9.21
N LYS A 226 -10.20 -29.32 -7.92
CA LYS A 226 -10.75 -28.39 -6.93
C LYS A 226 -9.85 -27.17 -6.71
N MET A 227 -8.54 -27.37 -6.72
CA MET A 227 -7.58 -26.28 -6.59
C MET A 227 -7.62 -25.34 -7.81
N GLU A 228 -7.84 -25.87 -9.02
CA GLU A 228 -8.10 -25.05 -10.20
C GLU A 228 -9.36 -24.18 -10.03
N VAL A 229 -10.46 -24.75 -9.53
CA VAL A 229 -11.68 -23.98 -9.22
C VAL A 229 -11.41 -22.86 -8.22
N ASN A 230 -10.61 -23.09 -7.19
CA ASN A 230 -10.20 -22.04 -6.25
C ASN A 230 -9.40 -20.93 -6.95
N ASN A 231 -8.43 -21.29 -7.80
CA ASN A 231 -7.64 -20.31 -8.54
C ASN A 231 -8.53 -19.49 -9.50
N LEU A 232 -9.44 -20.12 -10.24
CA LEU A 232 -10.37 -19.42 -11.12
C LEU A 232 -11.24 -18.42 -10.35
N ARG A 233 -11.68 -18.77 -9.13
CA ARG A 233 -12.42 -17.86 -8.24
C ARG A 233 -11.56 -16.66 -7.84
N LEU A 234 -10.31 -16.88 -7.42
CA LEU A 234 -9.37 -15.80 -7.05
C LEU A 234 -9.07 -14.90 -8.26
N GLN A 235 -8.81 -15.47 -9.44
CA GLN A 235 -8.57 -14.67 -10.65
C GLN A 235 -9.79 -13.86 -11.07
N ALA A 236 -11.01 -14.40 -10.93
CA ALA A 236 -12.23 -13.64 -11.19
C ALA A 236 -12.37 -12.44 -10.23
N LYS A 237 -12.03 -12.64 -8.95
CA LYS A 237 -12.01 -11.58 -7.93
C LYS A 237 -10.99 -10.49 -8.28
N TYR A 238 -9.78 -10.86 -8.69
CA TYR A 238 -8.76 -9.88 -9.07
C TYR A 238 -9.14 -9.07 -10.30
N LYS A 239 -9.73 -9.71 -11.33
CA LYS A 239 -10.28 -9.01 -12.50
C LYS A 239 -11.39 -8.02 -12.14
N LEU A 240 -12.23 -8.37 -11.15
CA LEU A 240 -13.25 -7.45 -10.64
C LEU A 240 -12.60 -6.23 -9.97
N ILE A 241 -11.59 -6.45 -9.13
CA ILE A 241 -10.86 -5.36 -8.46
C ILE A 241 -10.21 -4.44 -9.52
N GLU A 242 -9.54 -4.98 -10.52
CA GLU A 242 -8.92 -4.20 -11.61
C GLU A 242 -9.93 -3.33 -12.39
N LYS A 243 -11.17 -3.82 -12.53
CA LYS A 243 -12.24 -3.07 -13.19
C LYS A 243 -12.80 -1.94 -12.32
N GLU A 244 -12.91 -2.16 -11.01
CA GLU A 244 -13.60 -1.24 -10.10
C GLU A 244 -12.68 -0.29 -9.33
N LEU A 245 -11.40 -0.62 -9.20
CA LEU A 245 -10.43 0.11 -8.40
C LEU A 245 -9.22 0.49 -9.24
N CYS A 246 -9.08 1.78 -9.51
CA CYS A 246 -7.88 2.36 -10.10
C CYS A 246 -7.79 3.81 -9.64
N LEU A 247 -7.01 4.07 -8.59
CA LEU A 247 -6.84 5.40 -8.03
C LEU A 247 -5.54 6.01 -8.53
N TYR A 248 -5.62 7.25 -9.01
CA TYR A 248 -4.48 7.98 -9.52
C TYR A 248 -4.77 9.48 -9.47
N GLN A 249 -3.73 10.29 -9.68
CA GLN A 249 -3.83 11.73 -9.83
C GLN A 249 -3.11 12.16 -11.10
N GLU A 250 -3.77 13.00 -11.90
CA GLU A 250 -3.20 13.70 -13.05
C GLU A 250 -2.96 15.16 -12.66
N VAL A 251 -1.77 15.70 -12.95
CA VAL A 251 -1.45 17.11 -12.75
C VAL A 251 -0.84 17.65 -14.03
N ASN A 252 -1.47 18.68 -14.60
CA ASN A 252 -1.03 19.36 -15.82
C ASN A 252 -0.67 18.39 -16.98
N CYS A 253 -1.46 17.33 -17.19
CA CYS A 253 -1.21 16.34 -18.25
C CYS A 253 -1.84 16.73 -19.60
N GLU A 254 -2.84 17.62 -19.62
CA GLU A 254 -3.62 17.93 -20.82
C GLU A 254 -2.80 18.61 -21.93
N ASP A 255 -1.89 19.50 -21.56
CA ASP A 255 -1.03 20.27 -22.46
C ASP A 255 0.43 19.77 -22.49
N ALA A 256 0.72 18.65 -21.83
CA ALA A 256 2.08 18.18 -21.60
C ALA A 256 2.73 17.60 -22.87
N ASP A 257 3.99 17.98 -23.09
CA ASP A 257 4.90 17.34 -24.05
C ASP A 257 5.59 16.11 -23.45
N TYR A 258 5.79 16.09 -22.12
CA TYR A 258 6.42 14.98 -21.39
C TYR A 258 5.64 14.68 -20.12
N ILE A 259 5.69 13.44 -19.63
CA ILE A 259 5.03 13.06 -18.38
C ILE A 259 6.04 12.43 -17.41
N PHE A 260 6.00 12.89 -16.17
CA PHE A 260 6.55 12.17 -15.03
C PHE A 260 5.55 11.11 -14.53
N VAL A 261 6.04 9.90 -14.26
CA VAL A 261 5.29 8.89 -13.51
C VAL A 261 6.07 8.55 -12.25
N ALA A 262 5.47 8.80 -11.09
CA ALA A 262 6.09 8.58 -9.79
C ALA A 262 5.01 8.34 -8.72
N PHE A 263 5.32 7.57 -7.68
CA PHE A 263 4.41 7.31 -6.56
C PHE A 263 5.04 7.74 -5.23
N GLY A 264 4.23 7.79 -4.17
CA GLY A 264 4.70 8.11 -2.83
C GLY A 264 5.46 9.43 -2.73
N SER A 265 6.54 9.47 -1.96
CA SER A 265 7.38 10.68 -1.82
C SER A 265 8.01 11.14 -3.14
N ALA A 266 8.39 10.24 -4.05
CA ALA A 266 8.93 10.59 -5.37
C ALA A 266 7.94 11.42 -6.20
N ALA A 267 6.63 11.17 -6.06
CA ALA A 267 5.62 11.99 -6.73
C ALA A 267 5.63 13.45 -6.27
N ARG A 268 5.90 13.72 -4.99
CA ARG A 268 6.03 15.10 -4.47
C ARG A 268 7.24 15.81 -5.05
N ILE A 269 8.34 15.09 -5.18
CA ILE A 269 9.58 15.60 -5.78
C ILE A 269 9.33 15.92 -7.25
N CYS A 270 8.64 15.02 -7.98
CA CYS A 270 8.23 15.25 -9.35
C CYS A 270 7.25 16.42 -9.52
N GLN A 271 6.35 16.66 -8.56
CA GLN A 271 5.48 17.83 -8.61
C GLN A 271 6.32 19.12 -8.61
N LYS A 272 7.35 19.19 -7.76
CA LYS A 272 8.25 20.35 -7.76
C LYS A 272 9.13 20.42 -9.00
N ALA A 273 9.63 19.28 -9.48
CA ALA A 273 10.42 19.22 -10.72
C ALA A 273 9.59 19.67 -11.94
N MET A 274 8.31 19.31 -11.98
CA MET A 274 7.36 19.71 -13.02
C MET A 274 7.17 21.23 -13.03
N GLU A 275 7.01 21.86 -11.85
CA GLU A 275 6.95 23.33 -11.73
C GLU A 275 8.22 24.00 -12.27
N LEU A 276 9.40 23.47 -11.94
CA LEU A 276 10.68 23.98 -12.39
C LEU A 276 10.86 23.87 -13.92
N ALA A 277 10.59 22.68 -14.48
CA ALA A 277 10.67 22.45 -15.92
C ALA A 277 9.69 23.34 -16.70
N ARG A 278 8.46 23.51 -16.19
CA ARG A 278 7.48 24.42 -16.78
C ARG A 278 7.91 25.88 -16.73
N ALA A 279 8.55 26.33 -15.65
CA ALA A 279 9.11 27.68 -15.57
C ALA A 279 10.24 27.92 -16.59
N GLN A 280 10.90 26.85 -17.04
CA GLN A 280 11.90 26.87 -18.12
C GLN A 280 11.29 26.69 -19.52
N GLY A 281 9.96 26.59 -19.63
CA GLY A 281 9.24 26.45 -20.90
C GLY A 281 9.01 25.02 -21.36
N VAL A 282 9.43 24.01 -20.60
CA VAL A 282 9.18 22.59 -20.90
C VAL A 282 7.83 22.16 -20.33
N LYS A 283 6.88 21.77 -21.20
CA LYS A 283 5.54 21.35 -20.76
C LYS A 283 5.57 19.93 -20.23
N VAL A 284 5.67 19.79 -18.91
CA VAL A 284 5.69 18.48 -18.23
C VAL A 284 4.42 18.28 -17.42
N GLY A 285 3.81 17.10 -17.48
CA GLY A 285 2.72 16.67 -16.58
C GLY A 285 3.19 15.62 -15.57
N LEU A 286 2.35 15.31 -14.59
CA LEU A 286 2.60 14.25 -13.60
C LEU A 286 1.39 13.30 -13.53
N ILE A 287 1.65 12.01 -13.69
CA ILE A 287 0.72 10.95 -13.31
C ILE A 287 1.25 10.31 -12.03
N ARG A 288 0.49 10.39 -10.94
CA ARG A 288 0.77 9.71 -9.67
C ARG A 288 -0.16 8.52 -9.48
N PRO A 289 0.33 7.28 -9.61
CA PRO A 289 -0.40 6.11 -9.15
C PRO A 289 -0.67 6.21 -7.63
N ILE A 290 -1.93 6.15 -7.23
CA ILE A 290 -2.34 6.03 -5.82
C ILE A 290 -2.52 4.54 -5.49
N THR A 291 -3.09 3.76 -6.41
CA THR A 291 -3.00 2.30 -6.40
C THR A 291 -1.80 1.85 -7.23
N LEU A 292 -0.90 1.07 -6.62
CA LEU A 292 0.21 0.41 -7.32
C LEU A 292 -0.22 -0.95 -7.87
N TRP A 293 -1.17 -1.61 -7.19
CA TRP A 293 -2.03 -2.61 -7.79
C TRP A 293 -3.47 -2.42 -7.27
N PRO A 294 -4.48 -2.37 -8.16
CA PRO A 294 -4.37 -2.31 -9.62
C PRO A 294 -3.63 -1.06 -10.13
N PHE A 295 -2.80 -1.23 -11.16
CA PHE A 295 -1.97 -0.17 -11.71
C PHE A 295 -2.73 0.64 -12.79
N PRO A 296 -2.56 1.98 -12.89
CA PRO A 296 -3.30 2.82 -13.82
C PRO A 296 -2.82 2.73 -15.29
N SER A 297 -2.69 1.52 -15.83
CA SER A 297 -2.15 1.28 -17.17
C SER A 297 -2.95 1.98 -18.28
N ALA A 298 -4.28 1.97 -18.19
CA ALA A 298 -5.15 2.61 -19.19
C ALA A 298 -4.95 4.14 -19.24
N ILE A 299 -4.71 4.75 -18.07
CA ILE A 299 -4.48 6.19 -17.95
C ILE A 299 -3.12 6.56 -18.54
N ILE A 300 -2.09 5.77 -18.25
CA ILE A 300 -0.76 5.97 -18.86
C ILE A 300 -0.84 5.79 -20.39
N ASN A 301 -1.53 4.75 -20.87
CA ASN A 301 -1.65 4.51 -22.31
C ASN A 301 -2.39 5.63 -23.06
N LYS A 302 -3.38 6.28 -22.43
CA LYS A 302 -4.12 7.44 -22.99
C LYS A 302 -3.19 8.58 -23.42
N TYR A 303 -2.05 8.76 -22.75
CA TYR A 303 -1.08 9.81 -23.08
C TYR A 303 0.04 9.35 -24.00
N ALA A 304 0.23 8.04 -24.16
CA ALA A 304 1.33 7.49 -24.94
C ALA A 304 1.33 7.97 -26.40
N ASP A 305 0.16 8.28 -26.97
CA ASP A 305 0.03 8.79 -28.35
C ASP A 305 0.10 10.34 -28.43
N LYS A 306 0.24 11.04 -27.29
CA LYS A 306 0.15 12.51 -27.20
C LYS A 306 1.46 13.18 -26.78
N VAL A 307 2.26 12.49 -25.96
CA VAL A 307 3.49 13.02 -25.39
C VAL A 307 4.70 12.54 -26.20
N LYS A 308 5.80 13.28 -26.11
CA LYS A 308 7.09 12.96 -26.73
C LYS A 308 7.89 11.95 -25.92
N GLY A 309 7.59 11.84 -24.62
CA GLY A 309 8.34 10.99 -23.69
C GLY A 309 7.69 10.84 -22.33
N ILE A 310 7.97 9.73 -21.67
CA ILE A 310 7.61 9.49 -20.26
C ILE A 310 8.88 9.19 -19.47
N LEU A 311 9.08 9.91 -18.36
CA LEU A 311 10.16 9.63 -17.40
C LEU A 311 9.56 9.07 -16.13
N THR A 312 9.95 7.85 -15.76
CA THR A 312 9.64 7.34 -14.42
C THR A 312 10.69 7.80 -13.43
N VAL A 313 10.24 8.20 -12.24
CA VAL A 313 11.13 8.66 -11.16
C VAL A 313 10.89 7.80 -9.94
N GLU A 314 11.94 7.10 -9.50
CA GLU A 314 11.85 6.10 -8.44
C GLU A 314 13.03 6.19 -7.46
N MET A 315 12.81 5.87 -6.18
CA MET A 315 13.89 5.67 -5.21
C MET A 315 14.37 4.20 -5.18
N ASN A 316 14.57 3.64 -6.37
CA ASN A 316 15.03 2.28 -6.64
C ASN A 316 15.69 2.20 -8.04
N ALA A 317 16.04 0.99 -8.50
CA ALA A 317 16.76 0.76 -9.76
C ALA A 317 15.87 0.66 -11.02
N GLY A 318 14.58 1.00 -10.89
CA GLY A 318 13.56 0.90 -11.92
C GLY A 318 12.71 -0.35 -11.74
N GLN A 319 11.70 -0.29 -10.86
CA GLN A 319 10.73 -1.38 -10.70
C GLN A 319 9.40 -1.02 -11.35
N MET A 320 8.81 0.13 -11.00
CA MET A 320 7.56 0.61 -11.58
C MET A 320 7.71 0.91 -13.08
N VAL A 321 8.91 1.29 -13.55
CA VAL A 321 9.17 1.51 -14.98
C VAL A 321 8.76 0.33 -15.85
N GLU A 322 8.83 -0.90 -15.34
CA GLU A 322 8.38 -2.08 -16.09
C GLU A 322 6.88 -2.01 -16.37
N ASP A 323 6.07 -1.66 -15.36
CA ASP A 323 4.62 -1.49 -15.53
C ASP A 323 4.27 -0.30 -16.42
N VAL A 324 5.04 0.79 -16.36
CA VAL A 324 4.86 1.93 -17.27
C VAL A 324 5.18 1.53 -18.72
N ARG A 325 6.27 0.79 -18.94
CA ARG A 325 6.63 0.28 -20.29
C ARG A 325 5.57 -0.67 -20.82
N LEU A 326 5.06 -1.58 -19.99
CA LEU A 326 3.96 -2.49 -20.35
C LEU A 326 2.68 -1.71 -20.66
N ALA A 327 2.34 -0.70 -19.87
CA ALA A 327 1.18 0.15 -20.09
C ALA A 327 1.29 0.95 -21.40
N VAL A 328 2.47 1.47 -21.72
CA VAL A 328 2.73 2.21 -22.97
C VAL A 328 2.76 1.28 -24.19
N ASN A 329 3.21 0.04 -24.01
CA ASN A 329 3.33 -0.97 -25.06
C ASN A 329 4.11 -0.45 -26.29
N GLY A 330 5.24 0.22 -26.05
CA GLY A 330 6.15 0.72 -27.09
C GLY A 330 5.71 1.94 -27.88
N LYS A 331 4.53 2.52 -27.60
CA LYS A 331 4.00 3.70 -28.33
C LYS A 331 4.85 4.97 -28.20
N VAL A 332 5.48 5.17 -27.03
CA VAL A 332 6.35 6.31 -26.75
C VAL A 332 7.58 5.87 -25.97
N LYS A 333 8.66 6.65 -26.07
CA LYS A 333 9.89 6.42 -25.32
C LYS A 333 9.63 6.56 -23.81
N VAL A 334 9.96 5.51 -23.06
CA VAL A 334 9.90 5.49 -21.58
C VAL A 334 11.31 5.35 -21.01
N GLU A 335 11.74 6.38 -20.30
CA GLU A 335 13.03 6.44 -19.59
C GLU A 335 12.83 6.33 -18.08
N HIS A 336 13.91 6.01 -17.38
CA HIS A 336 13.92 5.90 -15.92
C HIS A 336 15.03 6.78 -15.35
N PHE A 337 14.69 7.48 -14.27
CA PHE A 337 15.62 8.11 -13.36
C PHE A 337 15.38 7.58 -11.95
N GLY A 338 16.44 7.10 -11.30
CA GLY A 338 16.31 6.63 -9.93
C GLY A 338 17.56 6.78 -9.10
N ARG A 339 17.34 6.93 -7.79
CA ARG A 339 18.37 7.01 -6.76
C ARG A 339 18.23 5.82 -5.83
N LEU A 340 19.36 5.26 -5.39
CA LEU A 340 19.41 3.95 -4.72
C LEU A 340 19.84 4.08 -3.26
N GLY A 341 19.58 3.04 -2.47
CA GLY A 341 20.25 2.80 -1.19
C GLY A 341 20.02 3.87 -0.11
N GLY A 342 18.91 4.61 -0.16
CA GLY A 342 18.62 5.66 0.83
C GLY A 342 18.64 7.09 0.30
N ILE A 343 19.11 7.29 -0.93
CA ILE A 343 19.27 8.64 -1.47
C ILE A 343 17.96 9.15 -2.05
N VAL A 344 17.51 10.31 -1.57
CA VAL A 344 16.32 11.01 -2.06
C VAL A 344 16.73 11.93 -3.21
N PRO A 345 16.10 11.86 -4.39
CA PRO A 345 16.39 12.76 -5.50
C PRO A 345 15.94 14.19 -5.20
N THR A 346 16.66 15.17 -5.72
CA THR A 346 16.23 16.57 -5.72
C THR A 346 15.37 16.88 -6.95
N PRO A 347 14.49 17.91 -6.89
CA PRO A 347 13.72 18.34 -8.05
C PRO A 347 14.60 18.71 -9.25
N SER A 348 15.74 19.36 -9.03
CA SER A 348 16.69 19.73 -10.09
C SER A 348 17.28 18.50 -10.78
N GLU A 349 17.73 17.48 -10.03
CA GLU A 349 18.23 16.24 -10.62
C GLU A 349 17.18 15.56 -11.52
N VAL A 350 15.89 15.65 -11.18
CA VAL A 350 14.80 15.12 -12.00
C VAL A 350 14.64 15.90 -13.30
N VAL A 351 14.77 17.23 -13.27
CA VAL A 351 14.74 18.08 -14.47
C VAL A 351 15.96 17.79 -15.35
N ASP A 352 17.16 17.79 -14.78
CA ASP A 352 18.40 17.48 -15.50
C ASP A 352 18.32 16.10 -16.17
N ALA A 353 17.74 15.11 -15.47
CA ALA A 353 17.51 13.78 -16.02
C ALA A 353 16.51 13.81 -17.19
N LEU A 354 15.42 14.57 -17.10
CA LEU A 354 14.49 14.74 -18.22
C LEU A 354 15.21 15.31 -19.45
N GLU A 355 15.94 16.42 -19.27
CA GLU A 355 16.66 17.09 -20.35
C GLU A 355 17.68 16.18 -21.01
N TYR A 356 18.52 15.52 -20.20
CA TYR A 356 19.54 14.59 -20.69
C TYR A 356 18.94 13.40 -21.44
N LYS A 357 17.86 12.81 -20.92
CA LYS A 357 17.26 11.58 -21.47
C LYS A 357 16.45 11.80 -22.75
N PHE A 358 15.93 13.01 -22.94
CA PHE A 358 15.10 13.36 -24.09
C PHE A 358 15.75 14.38 -25.04
N GLY A 359 16.95 14.88 -24.73
CA GLY A 359 17.71 15.79 -25.59
C GLY A 359 17.06 17.15 -25.74
N LEU A 360 16.65 17.75 -24.61
CA LEU A 360 15.98 19.06 -24.55
C LEU A 360 16.97 20.23 -24.61
#